data_AF-A0A5J4P8A3-F1
#
_entry.id   AF-A0A5J4P8A3-F1
#
_cell.length_a   1.000
_cell.length_b   1.000
_cell.length_c   1.000
_cell.angle_alpha   90.00
_cell.angle_beta   90.00
_cell.angle_gamma   90.00
#
_symmetry.space_group_name_H-M   'P 1'
#
loop_
_entity.id
_entity.type
_entity.pdbx_description
1 polymer ?
#
loop_
_entity_poly.entity_id
_entity_poly.type
_entity_poly.pdbx_seq_one_letter_code
_entity_poly.pdbx_strand_id
1 'polypeptide(L)'
;MAEEFRQRIGIDRAASTYPKYNVAYKNLERFLKEKYHVQDIPLNQLDLPFIEAYDFYLRVERKLKAESIVSIVALLLKAVRIALHRNLITYPPFL
;
A
#
# COMPACT_ATOMS: atom_id res chain seq x y z
N MET A 1 -11.08 -2.87 3.64
CA MET A 1 -9.83 -2.65 4.40
C MET A 1 -9.84 -1.35 5.22
N ALA A 2 -9.79 -0.15 4.61
CA ALA A 2 -9.82 1.09 5.40
C ALA A 2 -11.15 1.26 6.15
N GLU A 3 -12.28 1.02 5.49
CA GLU A 3 -13.60 1.09 6.12
C GLU A 3 -13.79 0.04 7.23
N GLU A 4 -13.38 -1.21 6.98
CA GLU A 4 -13.36 -2.27 8.01
C GLU A 4 -12.47 -1.90 9.22
N PHE A 5 -11.36 -1.19 8.99
CA PHE A 5 -10.53 -0.67 10.08
C PHE A 5 -11.25 0.41 10.87
N ARG A 6 -11.95 1.33 10.17
CA ARG A 6 -12.71 2.43 10.77
C ARG A 6 -13.78 1.92 11.73
N GLN A 7 -14.49 0.86 11.35
CA GLN A 7 -15.53 0.22 12.18
C GLN A 7 -15.00 -0.41 13.47
N ARG A 8 -13.68 -0.68 13.55
CA ARG A 8 -13.02 -1.33 14.69
C ARG A 8 -12.30 -0.34 15.62
N ILE A 9 -12.36 0.95 15.32
CA ILE A 9 -11.77 1.99 16.16
C ILE A 9 -12.51 2.02 17.51
N GLY A 10 -11.75 2.03 18.61
CA GLY A 10 -12.31 1.99 19.96
C GLY A 10 -12.68 0.59 20.47
N ILE A 11 -12.54 -0.45 19.62
CA ILE A 11 -12.64 -1.86 20.01
C ILE A 11 -11.24 -2.45 20.15
N ASP A 12 -10.55 -2.64 19.02
CA ASP A 12 -9.20 -3.19 18.98
C ASP A 12 -8.23 -2.33 18.15
N ARG A 13 -8.71 -1.22 17.60
CA ARG A 13 -7.93 -0.30 16.76
C ARG A 13 -7.86 1.11 17.33
N ALA A 14 -6.68 1.70 17.22
CA ALA A 14 -6.45 3.10 17.57
C ALA A 14 -6.85 4.02 16.41
N ALA A 15 -7.61 5.08 16.72
CA ALA A 15 -8.06 6.06 15.73
C ALA A 15 -6.88 6.76 15.01
N SER A 16 -5.77 6.96 15.73
CA SER A 16 -4.53 7.55 15.21
C SER A 16 -3.90 6.76 14.05
N THR A 17 -4.26 5.49 13.88
CA THR A 17 -3.75 4.65 12.79
C THR A 17 -4.55 4.83 11.49
N TYR A 18 -5.82 5.20 11.58
CA TYR A 18 -6.69 5.32 10.40
C TYR A 18 -6.17 6.30 9.33
N PRO A 19 -5.64 7.49 9.69
CA PRO A 19 -5.06 8.41 8.71
C PRO A 19 -3.93 7.81 7.86
N LYS A 20 -3.20 6.83 8.38
CA LYS A 20 -2.10 6.17 7.66
C LYS A 20 -2.57 5.45 6.39
N TYR A 21 -3.80 4.93 6.39
CA TYR A 21 -4.40 4.31 5.19
C TYR A 21 -4.58 5.30 4.06
N ASN A 22 -5.08 6.51 4.37
CA ASN A 22 -5.26 7.55 3.38
C ASN A 22 -3.91 8.04 2.84
N VAL A 23 -2.91 8.17 3.71
CA VAL A 23 -1.55 8.54 3.30
C VAL A 23 -0.95 7.48 2.38
N ALA A 24 -1.06 6.18 2.72
CA ALA A 24 -0.56 5.11 1.88
C ALA A 24 -1.27 5.08 0.51
N TYR A 25 -2.61 5.16 0.50
CA TYR A 25 -3.41 5.21 -0.73
C TYR A 25 -2.98 6.37 -1.65
N LYS A 26 -2.88 7.60 -1.12
CA LYS A 26 -2.49 8.77 -1.91
C LYS A 26 -1.07 8.67 -2.48
N ASN A 27 -0.14 8.08 -1.73
CA ASN A 27 1.22 7.88 -2.25
C ASN A 27 1.24 6.84 -3.37
N LEU A 28 0.47 5.75 -3.24
CA LEU A 28 0.34 4.73 -4.29
C LEU A 28 -0.31 5.31 -5.55
N GLU A 29 -1.45 5.99 -5.40
CA GLU A 29 -2.18 6.65 -6.50
C GLU A 29 -1.26 7.64 -7.26
N ARG A 30 -0.49 8.45 -6.51
CA ARG A 30 0.46 9.38 -7.12
C ARG A 30 1.59 8.66 -7.86
N PHE A 31 2.14 7.60 -7.27
CA PHE A 31 3.18 6.79 -7.91
C PHE A 31 2.69 6.18 -9.23
N LEU A 32 1.50 5.58 -9.23
CA LEU A 32 0.89 5.02 -10.45
C LEU A 32 0.70 6.09 -11.53
N LYS A 33 0.22 7.26 -11.14
CA LYS A 33 0.01 8.38 -12.08
C LYS A 33 1.31 8.95 -12.64
N GLU A 34 2.34 9.10 -11.80
CA GLU A 34 3.60 9.73 -12.18
C GLU A 34 4.57 8.78 -12.90
N LYS A 35 4.57 7.49 -12.56
CA LYS A 35 5.53 6.50 -13.10
C LYS A 35 4.96 5.56 -14.14
N TYR A 36 3.68 5.21 -14.00
CA TYR A 36 3.01 4.26 -14.90
C TYR A 36 1.98 4.95 -15.79
N HIS A 37 1.62 6.21 -15.51
CA HIS A 37 0.58 6.97 -16.21
C HIS A 37 -0.79 6.27 -16.22
N VAL A 38 -1.06 5.49 -15.17
CA VAL A 38 -2.33 4.79 -14.97
C VAL A 38 -2.99 5.25 -13.67
N GLN A 39 -4.29 5.03 -13.57
CA GLN A 39 -5.04 5.27 -12.34
C GLN A 39 -5.09 4.04 -11.43
N ASP A 40 -4.93 2.85 -12.01
CA ASP A 40 -5.04 1.58 -11.30
C ASP A 40 -4.06 0.56 -11.89
N ILE A 41 -3.72 -0.45 -11.11
CA ILE A 41 -2.83 -1.53 -11.53
C ILE A 41 -3.40 -2.89 -11.07
N PRO A 42 -3.44 -3.89 -11.97
CA PRO A 42 -3.76 -5.26 -11.60
C PRO A 42 -2.89 -5.80 -10.46
N LEU A 43 -3.51 -6.53 -9.53
CA LEU A 43 -2.80 -7.09 -8.36
C LEU A 43 -1.66 -8.05 -8.74
N ASN A 44 -1.75 -8.73 -9.89
CA ASN A 44 -0.71 -9.63 -10.39
C ASN A 44 0.53 -8.88 -10.95
N GLN A 45 0.44 -7.56 -11.15
CA GLN A 45 1.55 -6.72 -11.60
C GLN A 45 2.26 -6.00 -10.44
N LEU A 46 1.88 -6.27 -9.20
CA LEU A 46 2.61 -5.80 -8.04
C LEU A 46 3.88 -6.66 -7.85
N ASP A 47 4.75 -6.80 -8.83
CA ASP A 47 5.91 -7.70 -8.75
C ASP A 47 7.11 -7.11 -7.97
N LEU A 48 8.24 -7.82 -7.92
CA LEU A 48 9.46 -7.33 -7.26
C LEU A 48 9.95 -6.00 -7.87
N PRO A 49 10.04 -5.84 -9.21
CA PRO A 49 10.33 -4.55 -9.82
C PRO A 49 9.37 -3.43 -9.41
N PHE A 50 8.07 -3.70 -9.30
CA PHE A 50 7.09 -2.72 -8.86
C PHE A 50 7.41 -2.21 -7.45
N ILE A 51 7.66 -3.10 -6.49
CA ILE A 51 7.90 -2.69 -5.11
C ILE A 51 9.24 -1.99 -4.93
N GLU A 52 10.27 -2.39 -5.68
CA GLU A 52 11.58 -1.71 -5.71
C GLU A 52 11.46 -0.29 -6.26
N ALA A 53 10.76 -0.13 -7.39
CA ALA A 53 10.48 1.18 -7.98
C ALA A 53 9.65 2.06 -7.02
N TYR A 54 8.72 1.46 -6.29
CA TYR A 54 7.91 2.19 -5.32
C TYR A 54 8.72 2.64 -4.09
N ASP A 55 9.56 1.78 -3.50
CA ASP A 55 10.47 2.19 -2.40
C ASP A 55 11.39 3.33 -2.86
N PHE A 56 12.00 3.19 -4.05
CA PHE A 56 12.85 4.21 -4.62
C PHE A 56 12.12 5.53 -4.78
N TYR A 57 10.92 5.52 -5.35
CA TYR A 57 10.08 6.71 -5.51
C TYR A 57 9.78 7.40 -4.17
N LEU A 58 9.36 6.63 -3.15
CA LEU A 58 9.06 7.17 -1.82
C LEU A 58 10.30 7.77 -1.15
N ARG A 59 11.47 7.16 -1.36
CA ARG A 59 12.73 7.57 -0.75
C ARG A 59 13.36 8.77 -1.43
N VAL A 60 13.48 8.74 -2.75
CA VAL A 60 14.27 9.72 -3.51
C VAL A 60 13.41 10.90 -3.94
N GLU A 61 12.23 10.63 -4.48
CA GLU A 61 11.39 11.67 -5.08
C GLU A 61 10.44 12.30 -4.06
N ARG A 62 9.84 11.46 -3.20
CA ARG A 62 8.99 11.96 -2.11
C ARG A 62 9.78 12.36 -0.88
N LYS A 63 11.07 12.00 -0.79
CA LYS A 63 11.99 12.32 0.32
C LYS A 63 11.42 11.95 1.69
N LEU A 64 10.68 10.84 1.75
CA LEU A 64 10.08 10.36 3.00
C LEU A 64 11.13 9.72 3.90
N LYS A 65 10.91 9.81 5.21
CA LYS A 65 11.73 9.11 6.20
C LYS A 65 11.45 7.61 6.15
N ALA A 66 12.46 6.79 6.47
CA ALA A 66 12.36 5.34 6.45
C ALA A 66 11.16 4.79 7.23
N GLU A 67 10.85 5.36 8.41
CA GLU A 67 9.68 4.96 9.21
C GLU A 67 8.35 5.14 8.47
N SER A 68 8.21 6.24 7.73
CA SER A 68 7.02 6.50 6.91
C SER A 68 6.93 5.53 5.73
N ILE A 69 8.06 5.26 5.08
CA ILE A 69 8.14 4.31 3.96
C ILE A 69 7.72 2.91 4.43
N VAL A 70 8.30 2.42 5.54
CA VAL A 70 7.93 1.12 6.15
C VAL A 70 6.44 1.06 6.45
N SER A 71 5.87 2.13 7.04
CA SER A 71 4.43 2.18 7.34
C SER A 71 3.55 2.11 6.08
N ILE A 72 3.95 2.80 5.00
CA ILE A 72 3.22 2.82 3.72
C ILE A 72 3.30 1.43 3.04
N VAL A 73 4.51 0.88 2.92
CA VAL A 73 4.76 -0.44 2.30
C VAL A 73 4.07 -1.55 3.08
N ALA A 74 4.06 -1.50 4.41
CA ALA A 74 3.36 -2.48 5.25
C ALA A 74 1.83 -2.48 4.99
N LEU A 75 1.24 -1.32 4.71
CA LEU A 75 -0.18 -1.23 4.36
C LEU A 75 -0.48 -1.80 2.98
N LEU A 76 0.39 -1.59 1.99
CA LEU A 76 0.29 -2.23 0.67
C LEU A 76 0.41 -3.75 0.78
N LEU A 77 1.41 -4.25 1.53
CA LEU A 77 1.58 -5.67 1.85
C LEU A 77 0.34 -6.27 2.50
N LYS A 78 -0.29 -5.55 3.43
CA LYS A 78 -1.53 -6.00 4.06
C LYS A 78 -2.67 -6.10 3.05
N ALA A 79 -2.77 -5.20 2.06
CA ALA A 79 -3.76 -5.30 0.99
C ALA A 79 -3.52 -6.53 0.11
N VAL A 80 -2.27 -6.80 -0.29
CA VAL A 80 -1.87 -8.00 -1.05
C VAL A 80 -2.22 -9.28 -0.30
N ARG A 81 -1.94 -9.35 1.00
CA ARG A 81 -2.30 -10.50 1.85
C ARG A 81 -3.81 -10.71 1.91
N ILE A 82 -4.60 -9.64 2.03
CA ILE A 82 -6.07 -9.73 2.00
C ILE A 82 -6.55 -10.27 0.65
N ALA A 83 -5.94 -9.84 -0.45
CA ALA A 83 -6.28 -10.33 -1.78
C ALA A 83 -5.98 -11.83 -1.95
N LEU A 84 -4.84 -12.30 -1.44
CA LEU A 84 -4.50 -13.73 -1.38
C LEU A 84 -5.53 -14.52 -0.57
N HIS A 85 -5.84 -14.07 0.65
CA HIS A 85 -6.83 -14.74 1.51
C HIS A 85 -8.24 -14.77 0.92
N ARG A 86 -8.56 -13.82 0.04
CA ARG A 86 -9.84 -13.75 -0.68
C ARG A 86 -9.82 -14.47 -2.03
N ASN A 87 -8.73 -15.15 -2.37
CA ASN A 87 -8.52 -15.82 -3.67
C ASN A 87 -8.68 -14.87 -4.88
N LEU A 88 -8.39 -13.58 -4.70
CA LEU A 88 -8.35 -12.61 -5.82
C LEU A 88 -7.07 -12.76 -6.65
N ILE A 89 -6.02 -13.28 -6.02
CA ILE A 89 -4.76 -13.69 -6.63
C ILE A 89 -4.35 -15.02 -6.00
N THR A 90 -3.65 -15.86 -6.76
CA THR A 90 -3.23 -17.21 -6.32
C THR A 90 -1.80 -17.24 -5.78
N TYR A 91 -0.96 -16.27 -6.15
CA TYR A 91 0.44 -16.19 -5.74
C TYR A 91 0.79 -14.79 -5.25
N PRO A 92 1.64 -14.68 -4.22
CA PRO A 92 2.16 -13.40 -3.82
C PRO A 92 2.99 -12.79 -4.97
N PRO A 93 2.70 -11.54 -5.37
CA PRO A 93 3.40 -10.89 -6.46
C PRO A 93 4.90 -10.59 -6.18
N PHE A 94 5.26 -10.32 -4.92
CA PHE A 94 6.65 -10.03 -4.49
C PHE A 94 7.05 -10.61 -3.10
N LEU A 95 6.23 -11.49 -2.50
CA LEU A 95 6.56 -12.16 -1.22
C LEU A 95 7.17 -13.55 -1.45
#